data_AF-A0ABD0XUR1-F1
#
_entry.id   AF-A0ABD0XUR1-F1
#
_cell.length_a   1.000
_cell.length_b   1.000
_cell.length_c   1.000
_cell.angle_alpha   90.00
_cell.angle_beta   90.00
_cell.angle_gamma   90.00
#
_symmetry.space_group_name_H-M   'P 1'
#
loop_
_entity.id
_entity.type
_entity.pdbx_description
1 polymer ?
#
loop_
_entity_poly.entity_id
_entity_poly.type
_entity_poly.pdbx_seq_one_letter_code
_entity_poly.pdbx_strand_id
1 'polypeptide(L)'
;MELAYPPFETKDSSGNADGISVAFAKAFGEYLGREVEIVNTSWDGLIPSLQTGKADMVISSMTITEERKEQVDFSMPYAKALLAILSNKDSGIESIDDLNAQGKRVAVKTGSTGYLFAKKNLTNAEIIPLADESACVTEVVQGKADAFLYDQLTIYRNHMKNPDTTKAVYIPFQDAEYWGVAVKKGNTELLNQINEFIEKYKSEGGFDKLSDQYLKQEKEAFNEYGFQWFFDIG
;
A
#
# COMPACT_ATOMS: atom_id res chain seq x y z
N MET A 1 12.60 -3.10 0.06
CA MET A 1 11.35 -2.31 0.15
C MET A 1 11.50 -1.04 -0.69
N GLU A 2 10.40 -0.41 -1.11
CA GLU A 2 10.42 0.87 -1.81
C GLU A 2 10.16 2.01 -0.80
N LEU A 3 11.16 2.84 -0.50
CA LEU A 3 11.05 3.92 0.48
C LEU A 3 10.37 5.18 -0.11
N ALA A 4 9.19 4.99 -0.70
CA ALA A 4 8.38 6.03 -1.35
C ALA A 4 6.89 5.97 -0.97
N TYR A 5 6.55 5.26 0.11
CA TYR A 5 5.17 5.02 0.56
C TYR A 5 4.97 5.43 2.03
N PRO A 6 4.98 6.73 2.36
CA PRO A 6 4.79 7.20 3.73
C PRO A 6 3.34 7.01 4.22
N PRO A 7 3.13 6.56 5.47
CA PRO A 7 4.11 6.44 6.55
C PRO A 7 4.72 5.02 6.70
N PHE A 8 4.47 4.10 5.77
CA PHE A 8 4.91 2.72 5.89
C PHE A 8 6.39 2.52 5.51
N GLU A 9 6.76 2.97 4.32
CA GLU A 9 8.12 2.90 3.80
C GLU A 9 8.58 4.29 3.37
N THR A 10 9.40 4.95 4.16
CA THR A 10 9.86 6.31 3.89
C THR A 10 11.32 6.49 4.29
N LYS A 11 11.82 7.71 4.12
CA LYS A 11 13.08 8.15 4.70
C LYS A 11 12.83 9.21 5.77
N ASP A 12 13.67 9.22 6.80
CA ASP A 12 13.75 10.32 7.76
C ASP A 12 14.40 11.56 7.11
N SER A 13 14.50 12.65 7.86
CA SER A 13 15.12 13.90 7.41
C SER A 13 16.62 13.78 7.08
N SER A 14 17.29 12.74 7.57
CA SER A 14 18.69 12.44 7.31
C SER A 14 18.86 11.48 6.12
N GLY A 15 17.77 11.00 5.52
CA GLY A 15 17.76 10.07 4.40
C GLY A 15 17.82 8.60 4.78
N ASN A 16 17.77 8.26 6.07
CA ASN A 16 17.75 6.87 6.54
C ASN A 16 16.36 6.25 6.39
N ALA A 17 16.29 4.93 6.20
CA ALA A 17 15.02 4.23 6.14
C ALA A 17 14.24 4.37 7.46
N ASP A 18 12.97 4.76 7.34
CA ASP A 18 12.03 4.94 8.46
C ASP A 18 10.60 4.57 8.01
N GLY A 19 9.69 4.48 8.98
CA GLY A 19 8.29 4.16 8.78
C GLY A 19 7.88 2.83 9.39
N ILE A 20 6.60 2.52 9.29
CA ILE A 20 5.96 1.38 9.95
C ILE A 20 6.57 0.05 9.51
N SER A 21 6.75 -0.16 8.22
CA SER A 21 7.31 -1.41 7.68
C SER A 21 8.80 -1.54 8.00
N VAL A 22 9.52 -0.43 8.14
CA VAL A 22 10.91 -0.43 8.62
C VAL A 22 10.97 -0.82 10.09
N ALA A 23 10.10 -0.25 10.92
CA ALA A 23 10.01 -0.58 12.34
C ALA A 23 9.60 -2.06 12.54
N PHE A 24 8.64 -2.55 11.75
CA PHE A 24 8.23 -3.95 11.74
C PHE A 24 9.37 -4.89 11.31
N ALA A 25 10.10 -4.54 10.24
CA ALA A 25 11.27 -5.31 9.79
C ALA A 25 12.37 -5.36 10.86
N LYS A 26 12.67 -4.23 11.52
CA LYS A 26 13.65 -4.16 12.62
C LYS A 26 13.23 -5.02 13.80
N ALA A 27 11.96 -4.97 14.20
CA ALA A 27 11.43 -5.82 15.27
C ALA A 27 11.52 -7.33 14.93
N PHE A 28 11.32 -7.70 13.66
CA PHE A 28 11.56 -9.08 13.21
C PHE A 28 13.03 -9.49 13.31
N GLY A 29 13.94 -8.59 12.92
CA GLY A 29 15.38 -8.79 13.09
C GLY A 29 15.77 -9.02 14.55
N GLU A 30 15.27 -8.18 15.46
CA GLU A 30 15.47 -8.33 16.90
C GLU A 30 14.95 -9.68 17.42
N TYR A 31 13.77 -10.10 16.97
CA TYR A 31 13.19 -11.40 17.31
C TYR A 31 14.10 -12.58 16.89
N LEU A 32 14.78 -12.48 15.74
CA LEU A 32 15.73 -13.48 15.26
C LEU A 32 17.16 -13.31 15.78
N GLY A 33 17.45 -12.21 16.50
CA GLY A 33 18.82 -11.84 16.87
C GLY A 33 19.71 -11.52 15.67
N ARG A 34 19.14 -10.93 14.61
CA ARG A 34 19.82 -10.59 13.35
C ARG A 34 19.73 -9.10 13.05
N GLU A 35 20.80 -8.54 12.49
CA GLU A 35 20.79 -7.19 11.94
C GLU A 35 19.97 -7.14 10.64
N VAL A 36 19.23 -6.05 10.45
CA VAL A 36 18.37 -5.85 9.26
C VAL A 36 18.98 -4.77 8.39
N GLU A 37 19.38 -5.16 7.18
CA GLU A 37 19.77 -4.23 6.13
C GLU A 37 18.55 -3.83 5.29
N ILE A 38 18.24 -2.53 5.24
CA ILE A 38 17.15 -2.02 4.42
C ILE A 38 17.68 -1.60 3.05
N VAL A 39 17.37 -2.39 2.03
CA VAL A 39 17.70 -2.09 0.64
C VAL A 39 16.53 -1.37 -0.05
N ASN A 40 16.71 -0.08 -0.34
CA ASN A 40 15.75 0.71 -1.11
C ASN A 40 15.74 0.24 -2.57
N THR A 41 14.60 -0.27 -3.03
CA THR A 41 14.40 -0.85 -4.37
C THR A 41 13.08 -0.35 -4.93
N SER A 42 13.04 0.06 -6.19
CA SER A 42 11.80 0.44 -6.87
C SER A 42 10.79 -0.71 -6.91
N TRP A 43 9.50 -0.39 -6.98
CA TRP A 43 8.41 -1.36 -6.90
C TRP A 43 8.56 -2.54 -7.86
N ASP A 44 8.90 -2.25 -9.11
CA ASP A 44 9.12 -3.21 -10.19
C ASP A 44 10.32 -4.15 -9.92
N GLY A 45 11.29 -3.71 -9.13
CA GLY A 45 12.46 -4.47 -8.72
C GLY A 45 12.28 -5.34 -7.46
N LEU A 46 11.18 -5.19 -6.72
CA LEU A 46 10.98 -5.89 -5.44
C LEU A 46 10.94 -7.42 -5.60
N ILE A 47 10.04 -7.95 -6.43
CA ILE A 47 9.95 -9.40 -6.67
C ILE A 47 11.23 -9.94 -7.35
N PRO A 48 11.79 -9.29 -8.38
CA PRO A 48 13.08 -9.69 -8.95
C PRO A 48 14.24 -9.75 -7.94
N SER A 49 14.24 -8.89 -6.91
CA SER A 49 15.28 -8.90 -5.87
C SER A 49 15.27 -10.19 -5.04
N LEU A 50 14.10 -10.79 -4.82
CA LEU A 50 13.96 -12.08 -4.13
C LEU A 50 14.45 -13.23 -5.01
N GLN A 51 14.11 -13.20 -6.30
CA GLN A 51 14.49 -14.25 -7.26
C GLN A 51 16.02 -14.33 -7.42
N THR A 52 16.66 -13.15 -7.52
CA THR A 52 18.11 -13.00 -7.66
C THR A 52 18.87 -13.20 -6.35
N GLY A 53 18.19 -13.24 -5.20
CA GLY A 53 18.83 -13.35 -3.88
C GLY A 53 19.50 -12.06 -3.41
N LYS A 54 19.16 -10.91 -4.01
CA LYS A 54 19.60 -9.59 -3.55
C LYS A 54 18.89 -9.18 -2.25
N ALA A 55 17.71 -9.72 -1.98
CA ALA A 55 16.98 -9.56 -0.74
C ALA A 55 16.42 -10.91 -0.28
N ASP A 56 16.33 -11.09 1.04
CA ASP A 56 15.74 -12.29 1.65
C ASP A 56 14.21 -12.21 1.73
N MET A 57 13.68 -11.00 1.98
CA MET A 57 12.26 -10.72 2.11
C MET A 57 11.90 -9.32 1.57
N VAL A 58 10.62 -9.15 1.21
CA VAL A 58 10.01 -7.87 0.82
C VAL A 58 8.87 -7.55 1.78
N ILE A 59 9.04 -6.47 2.54
CA ILE A 59 8.00 -5.82 3.35
C ILE A 59 7.81 -4.43 2.75
N SER A 60 6.80 -4.25 1.91
CA SER A 60 6.59 -2.99 1.17
C SER A 60 5.10 -2.75 0.90
N SER A 61 4.25 -2.94 1.91
CA SER A 61 2.78 -2.85 1.77
C SER A 61 2.23 -3.64 0.57
N MET A 62 2.81 -4.82 0.33
CA MET A 62 2.57 -5.58 -0.88
C MET A 62 1.31 -6.43 -0.76
N THR A 63 0.27 -6.06 -1.53
CA THR A 63 -0.93 -6.89 -1.65
C THR A 63 -0.59 -8.30 -2.13
N ILE A 64 -1.11 -9.29 -1.43
CA ILE A 64 -1.10 -10.68 -1.80
C ILE A 64 -2.06 -10.86 -2.98
N THR A 65 -1.52 -11.16 -4.17
CA THR A 65 -2.32 -11.49 -5.37
C THR A 65 -1.91 -12.85 -5.92
N GLU A 66 -2.81 -13.50 -6.66
CA GLU A 66 -2.49 -14.80 -7.29
C GLU A 66 -1.31 -14.68 -8.27
N GLU A 67 -1.27 -13.62 -9.09
CA GLU A 67 -0.15 -13.34 -9.99
C GLU A 67 1.19 -13.20 -9.24
N ARG A 68 1.20 -12.55 -8.07
CA ARG A 68 2.43 -12.43 -7.27
C ARG A 68 2.77 -13.76 -6.59
N LYS A 69 1.77 -14.52 -6.10
CA LYS A 69 1.97 -15.86 -5.52
C LYS A 69 2.56 -16.85 -6.51
N GLU A 70 2.39 -16.68 -7.82
CA GLU A 70 3.08 -17.50 -8.82
C GLU A 70 4.60 -17.30 -8.77
N GLN A 71 5.06 -16.10 -8.36
CA GLN A 71 6.48 -15.70 -8.39
C GLN A 71 7.18 -15.82 -7.04
N VAL A 72 6.45 -15.63 -5.94
CA VAL A 72 6.96 -15.57 -4.56
C VAL A 72 6.05 -16.34 -3.60
N ASP A 73 6.53 -16.62 -2.39
CA ASP A 73 5.66 -17.06 -1.30
C ASP A 73 5.38 -15.88 -0.37
N PHE A 74 4.15 -15.81 0.14
CA PHE A 74 3.72 -14.76 1.07
C PHE A 74 3.49 -15.33 2.45
N SER A 75 3.83 -14.53 3.47
CA SER A 75 3.39 -14.75 4.85
C SER A 75 1.87 -14.75 4.96
N MET A 76 1.37 -15.13 6.13
CA MET A 76 0.04 -14.73 6.55
C MET A 76 -0.10 -13.21 6.47
N PRO A 77 -1.32 -12.70 6.20
CA PRO A 77 -1.49 -11.27 6.08
C PRO A 77 -1.21 -10.58 7.42
N TYR A 78 -0.62 -9.39 7.36
CA TYR A 78 -0.39 -8.56 8.55
C TYR A 78 -1.21 -7.27 8.55
N ALA A 79 -1.79 -6.90 7.40
CA ALA A 79 -2.66 -5.76 7.26
C ALA A 79 -3.73 -5.99 6.18
N LYS A 80 -4.79 -5.20 6.23
CA LYS A 80 -5.92 -5.20 5.30
C LYS A 80 -6.15 -3.79 4.75
N ALA A 81 -6.41 -3.68 3.46
CA ALA A 81 -6.67 -2.43 2.77
C ALA A 81 -7.88 -2.56 1.82
N LEU A 82 -8.48 -1.43 1.50
CA LEU A 82 -9.41 -1.28 0.39
C LEU A 82 -8.87 -0.24 -0.57
N LEU A 83 -9.10 -0.44 -1.87
CA LEU A 83 -8.95 0.64 -2.83
C LEU A 83 -10.03 1.70 -2.62
N ALA A 84 -9.62 2.96 -2.77
CA ALA A 84 -10.43 4.16 -2.72
C ALA A 84 -10.05 5.08 -3.89
N ILE A 85 -10.75 6.20 -4.02
CA ILE A 85 -10.57 7.14 -5.13
C ILE A 85 -10.22 8.52 -4.58
N LEU A 86 -9.11 9.08 -5.05
CA LEU A 86 -8.85 10.52 -4.95
C LEU A 86 -9.34 11.14 -6.26
N SER A 87 -10.46 11.87 -6.24
CA SER A 87 -10.98 12.55 -7.41
C SER A 87 -10.63 14.04 -7.41
N ASN A 88 -10.49 14.63 -8.60
CA ASN A 88 -10.48 16.08 -8.71
C ASN A 88 -11.88 16.60 -8.35
N LYS A 89 -11.97 17.68 -7.57
CA LYS A 89 -13.27 18.19 -7.12
C LYS A 89 -14.23 18.59 -8.26
N ASP A 90 -13.68 18.95 -9.42
CA ASP A 90 -14.43 19.44 -10.58
C ASP A 90 -14.73 18.31 -11.58
N SER A 91 -14.30 17.06 -11.32
CA SER A 91 -14.50 15.92 -12.23
C SER A 91 -15.88 15.27 -12.13
N GLY A 92 -16.65 15.58 -11.09
CA GLY A 92 -17.97 15.00 -10.83
C GLY A 92 -17.95 13.51 -10.48
N ILE A 93 -16.79 12.96 -10.08
CA ILE A 93 -16.64 11.56 -9.68
C ILE A 93 -17.03 11.38 -8.23
N GLU A 94 -18.07 10.58 -7.99
CA GLU A 94 -18.58 10.27 -6.65
C GLU A 94 -18.57 8.75 -6.37
N SER A 95 -18.29 7.92 -7.39
CA SER A 95 -18.21 6.46 -7.30
C SER A 95 -17.26 5.88 -8.35
N ILE A 96 -16.98 4.58 -8.26
CA ILE A 96 -16.19 3.86 -9.28
C ILE A 96 -16.89 3.82 -10.64
N ASP A 97 -18.23 3.81 -10.65
CA ASP A 97 -19.03 3.68 -11.87
C ASP A 97 -18.91 4.92 -12.75
N ASP A 98 -18.76 6.10 -12.12
CA ASP A 98 -18.57 7.37 -12.82
C ASP A 98 -17.26 7.42 -13.63
N LEU A 99 -16.30 6.55 -13.29
CA LEU A 99 -15.00 6.49 -13.96
C LEU A 99 -15.02 5.67 -15.23
N ASN A 100 -15.92 4.68 -15.39
CA ASN A 100 -15.94 3.83 -16.58
C ASN A 100 -16.70 4.47 -17.75
N ALA A 101 -16.33 5.69 -18.10
CA ALA A 101 -16.98 6.49 -19.14
C ALA A 101 -15.97 7.15 -20.09
N GLN A 102 -16.39 7.36 -21.34
CA GLN A 102 -15.57 8.02 -22.34
C GLN A 102 -15.17 9.44 -21.87
N GLY A 103 -13.89 9.77 -22.05
CA GLY A 103 -13.34 11.07 -21.68
C GLY A 103 -12.93 11.19 -20.21
N LYS A 104 -13.15 10.15 -19.38
CA LYS A 104 -12.58 10.07 -18.03
C LYS A 104 -11.13 9.61 -18.09
N ARG A 105 -10.28 10.25 -17.30
CA ARG A 105 -8.83 10.00 -17.20
C ARG A 105 -8.50 9.53 -15.79
N VAL A 106 -7.92 8.35 -15.66
CA VAL A 106 -7.60 7.74 -14.36
C VAL A 106 -6.09 7.56 -14.25
N ALA A 107 -5.45 8.38 -13.42
CA ALA A 107 -4.06 8.20 -13.06
C ALA A 107 -3.92 6.94 -12.20
N VAL A 108 -2.88 6.15 -12.43
CA VAL A 108 -2.62 4.92 -11.66
C VAL A 108 -1.12 4.67 -11.55
N LYS A 109 -0.67 4.21 -10.38
CA LYS A 109 0.73 3.78 -10.19
C LYS A 109 0.93 2.42 -10.84
N THR A 110 1.90 2.33 -11.76
CA THR A 110 2.21 1.11 -12.49
C THR A 110 2.51 -0.04 -11.53
N GLY A 111 1.86 -1.19 -11.74
CA GLY A 111 2.05 -2.39 -10.91
C GLY A 111 1.33 -2.35 -9.55
N SER A 112 0.59 -1.29 -9.23
CA SER A 112 -0.31 -1.27 -8.07
C SER A 112 -1.58 -2.09 -8.35
N THR A 113 -2.31 -2.45 -7.30
CA THR A 113 -3.62 -3.09 -7.46
C THR A 113 -4.67 -2.15 -8.05
N GLY A 114 -4.57 -0.84 -7.78
CA GLY A 114 -5.36 0.18 -8.47
C GLY A 114 -5.15 0.19 -9.99
N TYR A 115 -3.90 0.04 -10.45
CA TYR A 115 -3.60 -0.14 -11.87
C TYR A 115 -4.23 -1.41 -12.47
N LEU A 116 -4.10 -2.55 -11.78
CA LEU A 116 -4.67 -3.82 -12.23
C LEU A 116 -6.20 -3.75 -12.29
N PHE A 117 -6.83 -3.15 -11.27
CA PHE A 117 -8.28 -2.94 -11.24
C PHE A 117 -8.72 -2.03 -12.39
N ALA A 118 -8.09 -0.87 -12.57
CA ALA A 118 -8.46 0.10 -13.59
C ALA A 118 -8.36 -0.51 -15.00
N LYS A 119 -7.25 -1.18 -15.31
CA LYS A 119 -7.03 -1.84 -16.59
C LYS A 119 -8.08 -2.91 -16.90
N LYS A 120 -8.56 -3.63 -15.88
CA LYS A 120 -9.54 -4.71 -16.03
C LYS A 120 -10.97 -4.19 -16.15
N ASN A 121 -11.35 -3.17 -15.38
CA ASN A 121 -12.76 -2.80 -15.17
C ASN A 121 -13.15 -1.45 -15.79
N LEU A 122 -12.20 -0.53 -15.99
CA LEU A 122 -12.46 0.82 -16.50
C LEU A 122 -12.13 0.94 -17.99
N THR A 123 -12.68 0.04 -18.80
CA THR A 123 -12.31 -0.12 -20.22
C THR A 123 -12.74 1.04 -21.12
N ASN A 124 -13.66 1.91 -20.65
CA ASN A 124 -14.10 3.09 -21.38
C ASN A 124 -13.33 4.37 -20.97
N ALA A 125 -12.52 4.29 -19.93
CA ALA A 125 -11.69 5.39 -19.45
C ALA A 125 -10.30 5.37 -20.10
N GLU A 126 -9.65 6.53 -20.14
CA GLU A 126 -8.22 6.63 -20.41
C GLU A 126 -7.45 6.31 -19.13
N ILE A 127 -6.68 5.22 -19.14
CA ILE A 127 -5.80 4.84 -18.02
C ILE A 127 -4.42 5.48 -18.24
N ILE A 128 -3.98 6.30 -17.29
CA ILE A 128 -2.71 7.02 -17.31
C ILE A 128 -1.75 6.35 -16.31
N PRO A 129 -0.94 5.36 -16.76
CA PRO A 129 0.04 4.72 -15.89
C PRO A 129 1.24 5.64 -15.63
N LEU A 130 1.60 5.80 -14.37
CA LEU A 130 2.77 6.56 -13.92
C LEU A 130 3.66 5.70 -13.04
N ALA A 131 4.93 6.06 -12.90
CA ALA A 131 5.87 5.34 -12.05
C ALA A 131 5.63 5.62 -10.55
N ASP A 132 5.32 6.88 -10.22
CA ASP A 132 5.26 7.38 -8.85
C ASP A 132 3.84 7.70 -8.40
N GLU A 133 3.53 7.41 -7.13
CA GLU A 133 2.26 7.79 -6.48
C GLU A 133 2.07 9.32 -6.50
N SER A 134 3.11 10.06 -6.14
CA SER A 134 3.07 11.53 -6.06
C SER A 134 2.79 12.18 -7.42
N ALA A 135 3.24 11.56 -8.51
CA ALA A 135 2.90 11.99 -9.86
C ALA A 135 1.41 11.77 -10.14
N CYS A 136 0.83 10.63 -9.74
CA CYS A 136 -0.61 10.38 -9.88
C CYS A 136 -1.45 11.42 -9.13
N VAL A 137 -1.08 11.71 -7.88
CA VAL A 137 -1.75 12.74 -7.06
C VAL A 137 -1.65 14.11 -7.74
N THR A 138 -0.48 14.46 -8.29
CA THR A 138 -0.27 15.73 -8.99
C THR A 138 -1.17 15.88 -10.21
N GLU A 139 -1.33 14.82 -11.01
CA GLU A 139 -2.23 14.85 -12.18
C GLU A 139 -3.70 15.10 -11.77
N VAL A 140 -4.14 14.50 -10.65
CA VAL A 140 -5.49 14.75 -10.09
C VAL A 140 -5.63 16.17 -9.57
N VAL A 141 -4.69 16.66 -8.76
CA VAL A 141 -4.71 18.02 -8.20
C VAL A 141 -4.74 19.09 -9.31
N GLN A 142 -4.02 18.85 -10.41
CA GLN A 142 -3.96 19.76 -11.56
C GLN A 142 -5.15 19.62 -12.53
N GLY A 143 -6.08 18.70 -12.29
CA GLY A 143 -7.22 18.44 -13.18
C GLY A 143 -6.82 17.81 -14.52
N LYS A 144 -5.61 17.25 -14.61
CA LYS A 144 -5.14 16.50 -15.77
C LYS A 144 -5.57 15.04 -15.74
N ALA A 145 -5.88 14.51 -14.55
CA ALA A 145 -6.64 13.28 -14.36
C ALA A 145 -7.90 13.58 -13.55
N ASP A 146 -8.97 12.84 -13.82
CA ASP A 146 -10.24 12.94 -13.09
C ASP A 146 -10.16 12.24 -11.73
N ALA A 147 -9.34 11.18 -11.64
CA ALA A 147 -9.16 10.39 -10.43
C ALA A 147 -7.83 9.64 -10.38
N PHE A 148 -7.48 9.21 -9.17
CA PHE A 148 -6.41 8.27 -8.84
C PHE A 148 -6.96 7.15 -7.96
N LEU A 149 -6.68 5.89 -8.32
CA LEU A 149 -7.05 4.71 -7.56
C LEU A 149 -5.87 4.18 -6.74
N TYR A 150 -6.04 4.13 -5.42
CA TYR A 150 -5.03 3.62 -4.49
C TYR A 150 -5.67 3.25 -3.15
N ASP A 151 -4.91 2.75 -2.18
CA ASP A 151 -5.47 2.37 -0.89
C ASP A 151 -6.05 3.56 -0.11
N GLN A 152 -7.06 3.28 0.71
CA GLN A 152 -7.81 4.26 1.50
C GLN A 152 -6.95 5.20 2.37
N LEU A 153 -5.81 4.78 2.92
CA LEU A 153 -4.95 5.65 3.74
C LEU A 153 -4.28 6.71 2.89
N THR A 154 -3.77 6.29 1.74
CA THR A 154 -3.13 7.16 0.77
C THR A 154 -4.09 8.20 0.24
N ILE A 155 -5.31 7.77 -0.11
CA ILE A 155 -6.37 8.67 -0.56
C ILE A 155 -6.72 9.67 0.54
N TYR A 156 -6.91 9.21 1.78
CA TYR A 156 -7.16 10.09 2.93
C TYR A 156 -6.07 11.15 3.10
N ARG A 157 -4.80 10.71 3.19
CA ARG A 157 -3.67 11.62 3.42
C ARG A 157 -3.49 12.64 2.29
N ASN A 158 -3.66 12.22 1.04
CA ASN A 158 -3.52 13.12 -0.10
C ASN A 158 -4.71 14.08 -0.23
N HIS A 159 -5.92 13.65 0.15
CA HIS A 159 -7.06 14.55 0.25
C HIS A 159 -6.85 15.61 1.34
N MET A 160 -6.43 15.20 2.54
CA MET A 160 -6.15 16.12 3.65
C MET A 160 -5.06 17.16 3.33
N LYS A 161 -4.11 16.81 2.46
CA LYS A 161 -3.08 17.75 1.94
C LYS A 161 -3.61 18.68 0.85
N ASN A 162 -4.65 18.27 0.11
CA ASN A 162 -5.18 18.99 -1.06
C ASN A 162 -6.71 19.15 -1.01
N PRO A 163 -7.30 19.61 0.12
CA PRO A 163 -8.76 19.60 0.29
C PRO A 163 -9.48 20.55 -0.68
N ASP A 164 -8.80 21.61 -1.12
CA ASP A 164 -9.37 22.62 -2.01
C ASP A 164 -9.48 22.19 -3.48
N THR A 165 -8.86 21.07 -3.86
CA THR A 165 -8.78 20.59 -5.25
C THR A 165 -9.22 19.15 -5.42
N THR A 166 -9.36 18.40 -4.33
CA THR A 166 -9.64 16.97 -4.37
C THR A 166 -10.81 16.58 -3.48
N LYS A 167 -11.40 15.42 -3.77
CA LYS A 167 -12.33 14.70 -2.88
C LYS A 167 -11.80 13.28 -2.69
N ALA A 168 -12.09 12.70 -1.53
CA ALA A 168 -11.88 11.28 -1.28
C ALA A 168 -13.21 10.52 -1.36
N VAL A 169 -13.25 9.46 -2.16
CA VAL A 169 -14.40 8.56 -2.29
C VAL A 169 -14.00 7.19 -1.75
N TYR A 170 -14.72 6.72 -0.73
CA TYR A 170 -14.44 5.48 -0.02
C TYR A 170 -15.49 4.38 -0.22
N ILE A 171 -16.42 4.58 -1.16
CA ILE A 171 -17.42 3.55 -1.51
C ILE A 171 -16.66 2.32 -2.00
N PRO A 172 -16.74 1.17 -1.30
CA PRO A 172 -16.00 -0.02 -1.71
C PRO A 172 -16.49 -0.53 -3.06
N PHE A 173 -15.55 -0.90 -3.93
CA PHE A 173 -15.83 -1.41 -5.28
C PHE A 173 -15.13 -2.75 -5.58
N GLN A 174 -14.56 -3.36 -4.55
CA GLN A 174 -13.83 -4.63 -4.61
C GLN A 174 -13.79 -5.28 -3.22
N ASP A 175 -13.42 -6.56 -3.17
CA ASP A 175 -13.12 -7.26 -1.91
C ASP A 175 -11.81 -6.77 -1.31
N ALA A 176 -11.72 -6.77 0.02
CA ALA A 176 -10.54 -6.28 0.70
C ALA A 176 -9.24 -6.98 0.28
N GLU A 177 -8.20 -6.17 0.18
CA GLU A 177 -6.84 -6.59 -0.10
C GLU A 177 -6.11 -6.85 1.20
N TYR A 178 -5.15 -7.77 1.15
CA TYR A 178 -4.35 -8.14 2.30
C TYR A 178 -2.88 -8.00 1.97
N TRP A 179 -2.12 -7.39 2.87
CA TRP A 179 -0.67 -7.24 2.70
C TRP A 179 0.07 -8.35 3.41
N GLY A 180 1.10 -8.86 2.74
CA GLY A 180 1.96 -9.91 3.27
C GLY A 180 3.43 -9.58 3.04
N VAL A 181 4.29 -10.25 3.82
CA VAL A 181 5.73 -10.27 3.59
C VAL A 181 6.01 -11.31 2.51
N ALA A 182 6.64 -10.89 1.41
CA ALA A 182 7.03 -11.82 0.35
C ALA A 182 8.44 -12.35 0.59
N VAL A 183 8.66 -13.64 0.34
CA VAL A 183 9.96 -14.30 0.33
C VAL A 183 10.16 -15.04 -0.99
N LYS A 184 11.40 -15.43 -1.28
CA LYS A 184 11.70 -16.27 -2.44
C LYS A 184 10.87 -17.55 -2.41
N LYS A 185 10.29 -17.93 -3.57
CA LYS A 185 9.52 -19.17 -3.74
C LYS A 185 10.27 -20.38 -3.18
N GLY A 186 9.61 -21.16 -2.33
CA GLY A 186 10.15 -22.33 -1.66
C GLY A 186 10.96 -22.06 -0.39
N ASN A 187 11.17 -20.80 0.01
CA ASN A 187 11.87 -20.46 1.26
C ASN A 187 10.96 -20.63 2.49
N THR A 188 10.56 -21.87 2.74
CA THR A 188 9.63 -22.25 3.82
C THR A 188 10.16 -21.94 5.21
N GLU A 189 11.48 -22.03 5.43
CA GLU A 189 12.10 -21.72 6.72
C GLU A 189 11.88 -20.26 7.11
N LEU A 190 12.28 -19.32 6.24
CA LEU A 190 12.08 -17.89 6.52
C LEU A 190 10.59 -17.54 6.60
N LEU A 191 9.77 -18.16 5.76
CA LEU A 191 8.34 -17.95 5.76
C LEU A 191 7.69 -18.33 7.10
N ASN A 192 8.06 -19.48 7.67
CA ASN A 192 7.56 -19.94 8.96
C ASN A 192 8.00 -18.99 10.09
N GLN A 193 9.25 -18.58 10.10
CA GLN A 193 9.77 -17.60 11.07
C GLN A 193 9.00 -16.27 11.02
N ILE A 194 8.68 -15.79 9.81
CA ILE A 194 7.88 -14.56 9.63
C ILE A 194 6.46 -14.78 10.16
N ASN A 195 5.82 -15.91 9.87
CA ASN A 195 4.46 -16.18 10.33
C ASN A 195 4.38 -16.27 11.85
N GLU A 196 5.30 -17.02 12.49
CA GLU A 196 5.41 -17.10 13.95
C GLU A 196 5.62 -15.73 14.58
N PHE A 197 6.47 -14.90 13.97
CA PHE A 197 6.67 -13.53 14.42
C PHE A 197 5.42 -12.67 14.26
N ILE A 198 4.70 -12.72 13.13
CA ILE A 198 3.45 -11.95 12.92
C ILE A 198 2.44 -12.29 14.00
N GLU A 199 2.23 -13.58 14.29
CA GLU A 199 1.31 -14.04 15.34
C GLU A 199 1.72 -13.49 16.71
N LYS A 200 3.00 -13.66 17.08
CA LYS A 200 3.53 -13.17 18.35
C LYS A 200 3.41 -11.65 18.46
N TYR A 201 3.87 -10.93 17.43
CA TYR A 201 3.86 -9.47 17.38
C TYR A 201 2.45 -8.91 17.49
N LYS A 202 1.46 -9.55 16.85
CA LYS A 202 0.03 -9.23 17.00
C LYS A 202 -0.43 -9.45 18.44
N SER A 203 -0.16 -10.62 19.02
CA SER A 203 -0.59 -10.97 20.38
C SER A 203 -0.03 -10.06 21.47
N GLU A 204 1.13 -9.46 21.24
CA GLU A 204 1.82 -8.54 22.16
C GLU A 204 1.48 -7.06 21.91
N GLY A 205 0.49 -6.78 21.05
CA GLY A 205 0.05 -5.42 20.71
C GLY A 205 1.09 -4.64 19.89
N GLY A 206 1.96 -5.32 19.16
CA GLY A 206 2.98 -4.67 18.33
C GLY A 206 2.38 -3.76 17.26
N PHE A 207 1.34 -4.21 16.56
CA PHE A 207 0.63 -3.40 15.57
C PHE A 207 -0.13 -2.22 16.18
N ASP A 208 -0.62 -2.36 17.41
CA ASP A 208 -1.21 -1.22 18.14
C ASP A 208 -0.16 -0.16 18.45
N LYS A 209 1.03 -0.56 18.92
CA LYS A 209 2.15 0.37 19.15
C LYS A 209 2.57 1.08 17.86
N LEU A 210 2.64 0.36 16.74
CA LEU A 210 2.92 0.97 15.44
C LEU A 210 1.81 1.95 15.03
N SER A 211 0.55 1.61 15.28
CA SER A 211 -0.58 2.49 15.02
C SER A 211 -0.50 3.77 15.84
N ASP A 212 -0.25 3.66 17.15
CA ASP A 212 -0.17 4.80 18.06
C ASP A 212 1.01 5.72 17.74
N GLN A 213 2.13 5.14 17.29
CA GLN A 213 3.33 5.89 16.94
C GLN A 213 3.21 6.62 15.59
N TYR A 214 2.67 5.96 14.57
CA TYR A 214 2.75 6.45 13.19
C TYR A 214 1.42 6.88 12.58
N LEU A 215 0.29 6.45 13.14
CA LEU A 215 -1.03 6.53 12.50
C LEU A 215 -2.14 7.00 13.45
N LYS A 216 -1.80 7.66 14.57
CA LYS A 216 -2.79 8.02 15.58
C LYS A 216 -3.96 8.83 15.01
N GLN A 217 -3.66 9.86 14.22
CA GLN A 217 -4.68 10.72 13.62
C GLN A 217 -5.52 9.98 12.58
N GLU A 218 -4.89 9.13 11.78
CA GLU A 218 -5.57 8.33 10.76
C GLU A 218 -6.45 7.25 11.39
N LYS A 219 -6.02 6.65 12.50
CA LYS A 219 -6.84 5.69 13.27
C LYS A 219 -8.09 6.36 13.84
N GLU A 220 -7.95 7.55 14.40
CA GLU A 220 -9.08 8.36 14.87
C GLU A 220 -10.05 8.69 13.72
N ALA A 221 -9.55 9.21 12.60
CA ALA A 221 -10.38 9.55 11.44
C ALA A 221 -11.08 8.33 10.82
N PHE A 222 -10.39 7.20 10.71
CA PHE A 222 -10.95 5.97 10.13
C PHE A 222 -12.07 5.40 10.99
N ASN A 223 -11.95 5.50 12.32
CA ASN A 223 -13.02 5.14 13.23
C ASN A 223 -14.27 6.02 13.04
N GLU A 224 -14.09 7.33 12.82
CA GLU A 224 -15.20 8.25 12.52
C GLU A 224 -15.89 7.93 11.19
N TYR A 225 -15.12 7.50 10.18
CA TYR A 225 -15.65 7.05 8.89
C TYR A 225 -16.24 5.64 8.91
N GLY A 226 -16.11 4.91 10.03
CA GLY A 226 -16.60 3.54 10.16
C GLY A 226 -15.78 2.51 9.36
N PHE A 227 -14.53 2.82 9.02
CA PHE A 227 -13.64 1.88 8.35
C PHE A 227 -13.05 0.88 9.35
N GLN A 228 -12.83 -0.34 8.87
CA GLN A 228 -12.01 -1.29 9.61
C GLN A 228 -10.55 -0.84 9.59
N TRP A 229 -9.90 -0.89 10.74
CA TRP A 229 -8.51 -0.49 10.86
C TRP A 229 -7.59 -1.46 10.13
N PHE A 230 -6.49 -0.94 9.57
CA PHE A 230 -5.56 -1.71 8.72
C PHE A 230 -5.03 -2.97 9.39
N PHE A 231 -4.72 -2.90 10.68
CA PHE A 231 -4.15 -4.02 11.43
C PHE A 231 -5.20 -4.88 12.14
N ASP A 232 -6.48 -4.52 12.04
CA ASP A 232 -7.60 -5.28 12.60
C ASP A 232 -8.02 -6.38 11.61
N ILE A 233 -7.05 -7.24 11.30
CA ILE A 233 -7.28 -8.51 10.63
C ILE A 233 -7.75 -9.49 11.71
N GLY A 234 -8.88 -10.17 11.50
CA GLY A 234 -9.50 -11.09 12.47
C GLY A 234 -8.55 -12.16 13.01
#